data_AF-A0A6N8V2R9-F1
#
_entry.id   AF-A0A6N8V2R9-F1
#
_cell.length_a   1.000
_cell.length_b   1.000
_cell.length_c   1.000
_cell.angle_alpha   90.00
_cell.angle_beta   90.00
_cell.angle_gamma   90.00
#
_symmetry.space_group_name_H-M   'P 1'
#
loop_
_entity.id
_entity.type
_entity.pdbx_description
1 polymer ?
#
loop_
_entity_poly.entity_id
_entity_poly.type
_entity_poly.pdbx_seq_one_letter_code
_entity_poly.pdbx_strand_id
1 'polypeptide(L)' 'MARQRRKRGSEPTLKFSKINLWFALGGLATIALGYYLLGQGSITLAPVLLVLGYAVLLPAAIIL' A
#
# COMPACT_ATOMS: atom_id res chain seq x y z
N MET A 1 26.59 10.50 -41.08
CA MET A 1 25.95 9.60 -40.10
C MET A 1 25.57 10.41 -38.85
N ALA A 2 24.32 10.87 -38.75
CA ALA A 2 23.86 11.67 -37.61
C ALA A 2 23.43 10.76 -36.46
N ARG A 3 24.14 10.81 -35.33
CA ARG A 3 23.77 10.09 -34.10
C ARG A 3 22.53 10.75 -33.50
N GLN A 4 21.35 10.14 -33.69
CA GLN A 4 20.13 10.54 -32.98
C GLN A 4 20.34 10.40 -31.47
N ARG A 5 20.32 11.53 -30.78
CA ARG A 5 20.39 11.64 -29.32
C ARG A 5 19.06 11.11 -28.77
N ARG A 6 19.04 9.84 -28.32
CA ARG A 6 17.88 9.27 -27.61
C ARG A 6 17.54 10.19 -26.43
N LYS A 7 16.39 10.87 -26.49
CA LYS A 7 15.80 11.52 -25.31
C LYS A 7 15.59 10.43 -24.26
N ARG A 8 16.36 10.46 -23.16
CA ARG A 8 16.03 9.68 -21.96
C ARG A 8 14.63 10.09 -21.56
N GLY A 9 13.67 9.17 -21.68
CA GLY A 9 12.33 9.38 -21.16
C GLY A 9 12.44 9.77 -19.70
N SER A 10 11.74 10.83 -19.31
CA SER A 10 11.58 11.25 -17.93
C SER A 10 11.16 10.04 -17.10
N GLU A 11 12.00 9.63 -16.16
CA GLU A 11 11.71 8.51 -15.26
C GLU A 11 10.43 8.87 -14.47
N PRO A 12 9.43 7.97 -14.42
CA PRO A 12 8.25 8.19 -13.61
C PRO A 12 8.68 8.28 -12.14
N THR A 13 8.73 9.49 -11.60
CA THR A 13 8.98 9.70 -10.17
C THR A 13 7.68 9.37 -9.44
N LEU A 14 7.69 8.34 -8.59
CA LEU A 14 6.59 8.04 -7.68
C LEU A 14 6.30 9.27 -6.82
N LYS A 15 5.14 9.90 -7.04
CA LYS A 15 4.69 11.05 -6.26
C LYS A 15 3.71 10.56 -5.22
N PHE A 16 4.20 10.32 -4.00
CA PHE A 16 3.33 10.04 -2.86
C PHE A 16 2.59 11.32 -2.45
N SER A 17 1.28 11.30 -2.58
CA SER A 17 0.38 12.35 -2.11
C SER A 17 -0.05 12.08 -0.66
N LYS A 18 -0.77 13.03 -0.06
CA LYS A 18 -1.34 12.86 1.28
C LYS A 18 -2.31 11.67 1.35
N ILE A 19 -2.95 11.31 0.25
CA ILE A 19 -3.89 10.19 0.19
C ILE A 19 -3.18 8.84 0.35
N ASN A 20 -2.01 8.66 -0.28
CA ASN A 20 -1.13 7.51 -0.10
C ASN A 20 -0.81 7.29 1.38
N LEU A 21 -0.48 8.39 2.08
CA LEU A 21 -0.13 8.34 3.49
C LEU A 21 -1.31 7.90 4.35
N TRP A 22 -2.53 8.39 4.07
CA TRP A 22 -3.72 7.94 4.77
C TRP A 22 -4.01 6.45 4.55
N PHE A 23 -3.85 5.96 3.32
CA PHE A 23 -3.99 4.52 3.02
C PHE A 23 -2.91 3.69 3.71
N ALA A 24 -1.67 4.17 3.76
CA ALA A 24 -0.58 3.48 4.46
C ALA A 24 -0.84 3.38 5.97
N LEU A 25 -1.23 4.50 6.59
CA LEU A 25 -1.55 4.53 8.02
C LEU A 25 -2.78 3.68 8.35
N GLY A 26 -3.84 3.78 7.54
CA GLY A 26 -5.03 2.94 7.68
C GLY A 26 -4.72 1.46 7.52
N GLY A 27 -3.91 1.10 6.51
CA GLY A 27 -3.44 -0.27 6.27
C GLY A 27 -2.67 -0.84 7.47
N LEU A 28 -1.68 -0.08 7.96
CA LEU A 28 -0.91 -0.47 9.14
C LEU A 28 -1.78 -0.61 10.39
N ALA A 29 -2.70 0.32 10.64
CA ALA A 29 -3.62 0.25 11.77
C ALA A 29 -4.54 -0.97 11.69
N THR A 30 -5.04 -1.29 10.50
CA THR A 30 -5.92 -2.45 10.25
C THR A 30 -5.16 -3.76 10.48
N ILE A 31 -3.92 -3.86 10.01
CA ILE A 31 -3.06 -5.04 10.21
C ILE A 31 -2.73 -5.22 11.69
N ALA A 32 -2.35 -4.15 12.38
CA ALA A 32 -2.06 -4.18 13.81
C ALA A 32 -3.28 -4.63 14.62
N LEU A 33 -4.47 -4.09 14.32
CA LEU A 33 -5.72 -4.50 14.95
C LEU A 33 -6.07 -5.97 14.64
N GLY A 34 -5.82 -6.40 13.40
CA GLY A 34 -6.01 -7.79 12.97
C GLY A 34 -5.15 -8.75 13.79
N TYR A 35 -3.85 -8.48 13.93
CA TYR A 35 -2.97 -9.30 14.77
C TYR A 35 -3.33 -9.25 16.25
N TYR A 36 -3.75 -8.10 16.76
CA TYR A 36 -4.24 -7.99 18.13
C TYR A 36 -5.45 -8.91 18.37
N LEU A 37 -6.45 -8.87 17.49
CA LEU A 37 -7.62 -9.74 17.55
C LEU A 37 -7.28 -11.21 17.34
N LEU A 38 -6.28 -11.52 16.49
CA LEU A 38 -5.79 -12.87 16.29
C LEU A 38 -5.19 -13.43 17.59
N GLY A 39 -4.44 -12.60 18.33
CA GLY A 39 -3.92 -12.95 19.65
C GLY A 39 -5.01 -13.21 20.70
N GLN A 40 -6.21 -12.65 20.52
CA GLN A 40 -7.39 -12.95 21.35
C GLN A 40 -8.17 -14.19 20.89
N GLY A 41 -7.73 -14.88 19.84
CA GLY A 41 -8.41 -16.05 19.29
C GLY A 41 -9.50 -15.74 18.26
N SER A 42 -9.61 -14.50 17.77
CA SER A 42 -10.57 -14.15 16.73
C SER A 42 -10.17 -14.77 15.39
N ILE A 43 -10.89 -15.80 14.96
CA ILE A 43 -10.64 -16.51 13.70
C ILE A 43 -11.44 -15.98 12.51
N THR A 44 -12.39 -15.07 12.74
CA THR A 44 -13.21 -14.48 11.66
C THR A 44 -12.81 -13.04 11.37
N LEU A 45 -12.75 -12.19 12.41
CA LEU A 45 -12.50 -10.76 12.22
C LEU A 45 -11.02 -10.48 11.92
N ALA A 46 -10.10 -11.20 12.56
CA ALA A 46 -8.68 -11.00 12.33
C ALA A 46 -8.25 -11.31 10.89
N PRO A 47 -8.61 -12.46 10.27
CA PRO A 47 -8.26 -12.70 8.86
C PRO A 47 -8.88 -11.66 7.93
N VAL A 48 -10.11 -11.21 8.17
CA VAL A 48 -10.76 -10.17 7.36
C VAL A 48 -9.98 -8.85 7.42
N LEU A 49 -9.58 -8.41 8.61
CA LEU A 49 -8.79 -7.19 8.79
C LEU A 49 -7.39 -7.31 8.15
N LEU A 50 -6.74 -8.45 8.33
CA LEU A 50 -5.42 -8.70 7.74
C LEU A 50 -5.49 -8.70 6.21
N VAL A 51 -6.50 -9.33 5.60
CA VAL A 51 -6.72 -9.30 4.15
C VAL A 51 -7.06 -7.89 3.67
N LEU A 52 -7.92 -7.15 4.36
CA LEU A 52 -8.26 -5.76 4.00
C LEU A 52 -7.00 -4.87 4.04
N GLY A 53 -6.21 -4.97 5.11
CA GLY A 53 -4.97 -4.22 5.27
C GLY A 53 -3.94 -4.55 4.20
N TYR A 54 -3.66 -5.84 4.01
CA TYR A 54 -2.60 -6.31 3.13
C TYR A 54 -2.98 -6.27 1.64
N ALA A 55 -4.17 -6.73 1.26
CA ALA A 55 -4.55 -6.90 -0.13
C ALA A 55 -5.26 -5.68 -0.74
N VAL A 56 -5.76 -4.75 0.08
CA VAL A 56 -6.51 -3.58 -0.41
C VAL A 56 -5.81 -2.28 -0.02
N LEU A 57 -5.63 -2.02 1.28
CA LEU A 57 -5.14 -0.73 1.77
C LEU A 57 -3.67 -0.47 1.41
N LEU A 58 -2.78 -1.46 1.58
CA LEU A 58 -1.37 -1.29 1.23
C LEU A 58 -1.15 -1.11 -0.29
N PRO A 59 -1.77 -1.90 -1.19
CA PRO A 59 -1.70 -1.62 -2.63
C PRO A 59 -2.28 -0.25 -3.00
N ALA A 60 -3.41 0.14 -2.41
CA ALA A 60 -4.00 1.45 -2.61
C ALA A 60 -3.06 2.58 -2.18
N ALA A 61 -2.29 2.40 -1.11
CA ALA A 61 -1.29 3.37 -0.65
C ALA A 61 -0.16 3.61 -1.67
N ILE A 62 0.13 2.63 -2.53
CA ILE A 62 1.20 2.72 -3.53
C ILE A 62 0.67 3.30 -4.84
N ILE A 63 -0.54 2.92 -5.25
CA ILE A 63 -1.07 3.18 -6.59
C ILE A 63 -1.84 4.50 -6.69
N LEU A 64 -2.56 4.91 -5.64
CA LEU A 64 -3.40 6.12 -5.59
C LEU A 64 -2.60 7.33 -5.11
#